data_AF-A0A923V274-F1
#
_entry.id   AF-A0A923V274-F1
#
_cell.length_a   1.000
_cell.length_b   1.000
_cell.length_c   1.000
_cell.angle_alpha   90.00
_cell.angle_beta   90.00
_cell.angle_gamma   90.00
#
_symmetry.space_group_name_H-M   'P 1'
#
loop_
_entity.id
_entity.type
_entity.pdbx_description
1 polymer ?
#
loop_
_entity_poly.entity_id
_entity_poly.type
_entity_poly.pdbx_seq_one_letter_code
_entity_poly.pdbx_strand_id
1 'polypeptide(L)'
;MNIIKVSTLAVLLIHLSLNSNAQKLPKNKEVIEQLRAVADYQLDQKWSQAKHGNGKLIMSPKTWEAGAFYPGILEVYRVTKDKKYLEAVQNVARLNNYQRGPELRNADDQAILQTYLELYEFDKNPEDLKAAKLTLDSIMAVPKDGALEYSWSDLLFMGPPVWSHYAKISKDIKYLDFQDKIYWEAVNNLLNKD
;
A
#
# COMPACT_ATOMS: atom_id res chain seq x y z
N MET A 1 9.49 -75.04 -9.72
CA MET A 1 8.79 -74.11 -8.80
C MET A 1 9.41 -72.73 -8.99
N ASN A 2 8.58 -71.69 -9.14
CA ASN A 2 8.93 -70.26 -9.17
C ASN A 2 9.29 -69.63 -10.52
N ILE A 3 8.38 -69.80 -11.49
CA ILE A 3 8.01 -68.73 -12.42
C ILE A 3 6.86 -67.99 -11.72
N ILE A 4 6.96 -66.66 -11.60
CA ILE A 4 5.97 -65.65 -11.15
C ILE A 4 6.69 -64.68 -10.19
N LYS A 5 6.49 -63.37 -10.42
CA LYS A 5 6.95 -62.17 -9.68
C LYS A 5 8.02 -61.29 -10.33
N VAL A 6 8.03 -61.14 -11.67
CA VAL A 6 8.67 -59.96 -12.30
C VAL A 6 7.63 -59.04 -12.96
N SER A 7 6.40 -59.51 -13.18
CA SER A 7 5.36 -58.76 -13.91
C SER A 7 4.55 -57.75 -13.07
N THR A 8 4.65 -57.74 -11.74
CA THR A 8 3.84 -56.83 -10.90
C THR A 8 4.54 -55.49 -10.58
N LEU A 9 5.86 -55.41 -10.72
CA LEU A 9 6.62 -54.20 -10.35
C LEU A 9 6.64 -53.15 -11.47
N ALA A 10 6.54 -53.57 -12.73
CA ALA A 10 6.51 -52.67 -13.88
C ALA A 10 5.18 -51.91 -14.02
N VAL A 11 4.06 -52.51 -13.58
CA VAL A 11 2.73 -51.87 -13.64
C VAL A 11 2.59 -50.78 -12.56
N LEU A 12 3.30 -50.91 -11.43
CA LEU A 12 3.24 -49.93 -10.34
C LEU A 12 4.03 -48.63 -10.64
N LEU A 13 5.05 -48.71 -11.51
CA LEU A 13 5.90 -47.57 -11.88
C LEU A 13 5.28 -46.67 -12.97
N ILE A 14 4.28 -47.15 -13.71
CA ILE A 14 3.61 -46.37 -14.76
C ILE A 14 2.49 -45.48 -14.19
N HIS A 15 2.02 -45.76 -12.96
CA HIS A 15 0.94 -44.98 -12.32
C HIS A 15 1.42 -43.80 -11.46
N LEU A 16 2.73 -43.54 -11.36
CA LEU A 16 3.29 -42.42 -10.60
C LEU A 16 3.85 -41.28 -11.45
N SER A 17 3.53 -41.21 -12.74
CA SER A 17 3.63 -39.95 -13.48
C SER A 17 2.47 -39.04 -13.08
N LEU A 18 2.50 -38.54 -11.84
CA LEU A 18 1.77 -37.35 -11.45
C LEU A 18 2.21 -36.26 -12.42
N ASN A 19 1.30 -35.85 -13.29
CA ASN A 19 1.45 -34.66 -14.12
C ASN A 19 1.69 -33.49 -13.18
N SER A 20 2.96 -33.19 -12.97
CA SER A 20 3.44 -31.98 -12.32
C SER A 20 3.19 -30.86 -13.32
N ASN A 21 1.93 -30.43 -13.45
CA ASN A 21 1.61 -29.20 -14.15
C ASN A 21 2.15 -28.07 -13.28
N ALA A 22 3.37 -27.62 -13.58
CA ALA A 22 3.86 -26.35 -13.06
C ALA A 22 2.81 -25.29 -13.39
N GLN A 23 2.36 -24.54 -12.39
CA GLN A 23 1.37 -23.49 -12.59
C GLN A 23 1.96 -22.47 -13.56
N LYS A 24 1.39 -22.39 -14.78
CA LYS A 24 1.78 -21.37 -15.73
C LYS A 24 1.35 -20.02 -15.16
N LEU A 25 2.28 -19.07 -15.15
CA LEU A 25 1.96 -17.71 -14.74
C LEU A 25 0.87 -17.15 -15.68
N PRO A 26 -0.08 -16.38 -15.13
CA PRO A 26 -1.12 -15.74 -15.94
C PRO A 26 -0.50 -14.77 -16.94
N LYS A 27 -1.17 -14.56 -18.07
CA LYS A 27 -0.73 -13.56 -19.06
C LYS A 27 -0.96 -12.16 -18.53
N ASN A 28 -0.14 -11.19 -18.96
CA ASN A 28 -0.30 -9.78 -18.56
C ASN A 28 -1.73 -9.25 -18.74
N LYS A 29 -2.41 -9.61 -19.83
CA LYS A 29 -3.79 -9.22 -20.09
C LYS A 29 -4.74 -9.74 -19.01
N GLU A 30 -4.61 -11.00 -18.61
CA GLU A 30 -5.44 -11.63 -17.58
C GLU A 30 -5.21 -10.95 -16.22
N VAL A 31 -3.96 -10.63 -15.89
CA VAL A 31 -3.64 -9.89 -14.65
C VAL A 31 -4.25 -8.49 -14.66
N ILE A 32 -4.15 -7.76 -15.78
CA ILE A 32 -4.74 -6.41 -15.91
C ILE A 32 -6.27 -6.47 -15.80
N GLU A 33 -6.92 -7.47 -16.38
CA GLU A 33 -8.37 -7.67 -16.24
C GLU A 33 -8.78 -7.92 -14.78
N GLN A 34 -7.99 -8.70 -14.03
CA GLN A 34 -8.24 -8.91 -12.59
C GLN A 34 -8.00 -7.64 -11.76
N LEU A 35 -6.94 -6.88 -12.04
CA LEU A 35 -6.69 -5.59 -11.40
C LEU A 35 -7.86 -4.62 -11.59
N ARG A 36 -8.37 -4.53 -12.82
CA ARG A 36 -9.56 -3.72 -13.13
C ARG A 36 -10.79 -4.18 -12.36
N ALA A 37 -11.05 -5.50 -12.33
CA ALA A 37 -12.21 -6.05 -11.64
C ALA A 37 -12.20 -5.74 -10.13
N VAL A 38 -11.06 -5.91 -9.46
CA VAL A 38 -10.92 -5.61 -8.02
C VAL A 38 -11.01 -4.10 -7.76
N ALA A 39 -10.36 -3.28 -8.58
CA ALA A 39 -10.42 -1.83 -8.48
C ALA A 39 -11.85 -1.31 -8.65
N ASP A 40 -12.54 -1.77 -9.70
CA ASP A 40 -13.92 -1.39 -10.00
C ASP A 40 -14.85 -1.82 -8.86
N TYR A 41 -14.72 -3.07 -8.38
CA TYR A 41 -15.51 -3.57 -7.26
C TYR A 41 -15.35 -2.70 -6.02
N GLN A 42 -14.12 -2.35 -5.64
CA GLN A 42 -13.85 -1.60 -4.41
C GLN A 42 -14.24 -0.12 -4.55
N LEU A 43 -14.10 0.48 -5.73
CA LEU A 43 -14.54 1.86 -6.01
C LEU A 43 -16.08 2.00 -6.00
N ASP A 44 -16.80 0.95 -6.40
CA ASP A 44 -18.26 0.89 -6.31
C ASP A 44 -18.77 0.73 -4.86
N GLN A 45 -17.91 0.32 -3.92
CA GLN A 45 -18.30 0.24 -2.52
C GLN A 45 -18.45 1.63 -1.90
N LYS A 46 -19.57 1.83 -1.19
CA LYS A 46 -19.76 3.04 -0.38
C LYS A 46 -18.83 2.98 0.83
N TRP A 47 -17.72 3.72 0.79
CA TRP A 47 -16.76 3.87 1.89
C TRP A 47 -17.44 4.17 3.24
N SER A 48 -18.54 4.91 3.24
CA SER A 48 -19.34 5.23 4.41
C SER A 48 -20.02 4.03 5.09
N GLN A 49 -20.03 2.83 4.50
CA GLN A 49 -20.66 1.62 5.04
C GLN A 49 -19.64 0.57 5.49
N ALA A 50 -18.36 0.81 5.25
CA ALA A 50 -17.31 -0.11 5.62
C ALA A 50 -16.99 0.02 7.12
N LYS A 51 -16.90 -1.15 7.77
CA LYS A 51 -16.61 -1.28 9.21
C LYS A 51 -15.14 -1.60 9.38
N HIS A 52 -14.48 -0.98 10.36
CA HIS A 52 -13.23 -1.51 10.89
C HIS A 52 -13.44 -2.94 11.40
N GLY A 53 -12.37 -3.72 11.56
CA GLY A 53 -12.43 -5.07 12.15
C GLY A 53 -13.07 -5.13 13.54
N ASN A 54 -13.16 -3.99 14.24
CA ASN A 54 -13.86 -3.83 15.53
C ASN A 54 -15.35 -3.43 15.41
N GLY A 55 -15.93 -3.42 14.20
CA GLY A 55 -17.35 -3.13 13.97
C GLY A 55 -17.75 -1.66 13.93
N LYS A 56 -16.81 -0.72 14.13
CA LYS A 56 -17.09 0.73 14.09
C LYS A 56 -17.18 1.20 12.63
N LEU A 57 -18.28 1.89 12.30
CA LEU A 57 -18.52 2.52 11.00
C LEU A 57 -17.74 3.85 10.94
N ILE A 58 -16.45 3.81 10.56
CA ILE A 58 -15.64 5.02 10.39
C ILE A 58 -14.60 4.81 9.28
N MET A 59 -15.03 4.46 8.07
CA MET A 59 -14.15 4.73 6.92
C MET A 59 -14.41 6.16 6.45
N SER A 60 -13.77 7.09 7.15
CA SER A 60 -13.48 8.40 6.60
C SER A 60 -12.60 8.21 5.37
N PRO A 61 -12.72 9.00 4.30
CA PRO A 61 -11.82 8.89 3.17
C PRO A 61 -10.36 9.26 3.51
N LYS A 62 -10.08 9.63 4.77
CA LYS A 62 -8.75 9.94 5.32
C LYS A 62 -8.14 8.85 6.20
N THR A 63 -8.73 7.65 6.27
CA THR A 63 -8.16 6.57 7.10
C THR A 63 -6.96 5.90 6.45
N TRP A 64 -6.25 5.08 7.22
CA TRP A 64 -5.11 4.31 6.72
C TRP A 64 -5.51 3.30 5.63
N GLU A 65 -6.72 2.74 5.68
CA GLU A 65 -7.20 1.86 4.62
C GLU A 65 -7.32 2.61 3.28
N ALA A 66 -7.79 3.86 3.32
CA ALA A 66 -7.81 4.72 2.14
C ALA A 66 -6.38 5.05 1.67
N GLY A 67 -5.48 5.34 2.62
CA GLY A 67 -4.06 5.60 2.34
C GLY A 67 -3.32 4.41 1.74
N ALA A 68 -3.71 3.17 2.06
CA ALA A 68 -3.17 1.96 1.46
C ALA A 68 -3.83 1.64 0.10
N PHE A 69 -5.12 1.94 -0.05
CA PHE A 69 -5.89 1.56 -1.24
C PHE A 69 -5.62 2.46 -2.46
N TYR A 70 -5.69 3.78 -2.30
CA TYR A 70 -5.68 4.70 -3.44
C TYR A 70 -4.34 4.80 -4.19
N PRO A 71 -3.14 4.60 -3.59
CA PRO A 71 -1.91 4.41 -4.36
C PRO A 71 -2.01 3.23 -5.32
N GLY A 72 -2.64 2.12 -4.88
CA GLY A 72 -2.92 0.98 -5.75
C GLY A 72 -3.82 1.34 -6.94
N ILE A 73 -4.80 2.22 -6.76
CA ILE A 73 -5.65 2.71 -7.86
C ILE A 73 -4.87 3.59 -8.85
N LEU A 74 -3.91 4.39 -8.38
CA LEU A 74 -2.99 5.11 -9.26
C LEU A 74 -2.13 4.14 -10.07
N GLU A 75 -1.67 3.03 -9.49
CA GLU A 75 -0.95 1.98 -10.24
C GLU A 75 -1.85 1.29 -11.29
N VAL A 76 -3.13 1.04 -10.97
CA VAL A 76 -4.10 0.58 -11.99
C VAL A 76 -4.22 1.60 -13.11
N TYR A 77 -4.30 2.91 -12.81
CA TYR A 77 -4.27 3.94 -13.84
C TYR A 77 -2.96 3.89 -14.68
N ARG A 78 -1.79 3.71 -14.05
CA ARG A 78 -0.51 3.66 -14.77
C ARG A 78 -0.47 2.56 -15.82
N VAL A 79 -0.98 1.36 -15.52
CA VAL A 79 -0.94 0.21 -16.43
C VAL A 79 -2.10 0.17 -17.42
N THR A 80 -3.25 0.74 -17.07
CA THR A 80 -4.45 0.71 -17.91
C THR A 80 -4.66 1.95 -18.77
N LYS A 81 -4.14 3.10 -18.32
CA LYS A 81 -4.43 4.45 -18.83
C LYS A 81 -5.92 4.84 -18.83
N ASP A 82 -6.76 4.10 -18.11
CA ASP A 82 -8.19 4.37 -18.01
C ASP A 82 -8.44 5.50 -17.00
N LYS A 83 -8.88 6.66 -17.51
CA LYS A 83 -8.97 7.91 -16.74
C LYS A 83 -9.91 7.80 -15.54
N LYS A 84 -10.88 6.87 -15.54
CA LYS A 84 -11.80 6.69 -14.40
C LYS A 84 -11.07 6.44 -13.08
N TYR A 85 -9.93 5.76 -13.12
CA TYR A 85 -9.13 5.47 -11.92
C TYR A 85 -8.41 6.72 -11.39
N LEU A 86 -7.83 7.53 -12.28
CA LEU A 86 -7.23 8.81 -11.89
C LEU A 86 -8.30 9.76 -11.34
N GLU A 87 -9.45 9.85 -12.01
CA GLU A 87 -10.57 10.69 -11.59
C GLU A 87 -11.13 10.27 -10.22
N ALA A 88 -11.19 8.97 -9.93
CA ALA A 88 -11.59 8.46 -8.62
C ALA A 88 -10.64 8.94 -7.51
N VAL A 89 -9.33 8.90 -7.74
CA VAL A 89 -8.32 9.38 -6.77
C VAL A 89 -8.40 10.90 -6.59
N GLN A 90 -8.58 11.65 -7.69
CA GLN A 90 -8.79 13.08 -7.63
C GLN A 90 -10.06 13.47 -6.86
N ASN A 91 -11.14 12.70 -7.01
CA ASN A 91 -12.39 12.91 -6.29
C ASN A 91 -12.22 12.73 -4.78
N VAL A 92 -11.52 11.68 -4.33
CA VAL A 92 -11.29 11.49 -2.90
C VAL A 92 -10.37 12.56 -2.31
N ALA A 93 -9.34 12.99 -3.05
CA ALA A 93 -8.46 14.07 -2.62
C ALA A 93 -9.23 15.38 -2.39
N ARG A 94 -10.12 15.74 -3.33
CA ARG A 94 -11.04 16.88 -3.18
C ARG A 94 -12.00 16.72 -2.01
N LEU A 95 -12.63 15.54 -1.86
CA LEU A 95 -13.55 15.26 -0.76
C LEU A 95 -12.88 15.44 0.61
N ASN A 96 -11.60 15.08 0.70
CA ASN A 96 -10.80 15.22 1.91
C ASN A 96 -10.22 16.63 2.11
N ASN A 97 -10.43 17.55 1.17
CA ASN A 97 -9.73 18.84 1.10
C ASN A 97 -8.20 18.68 1.19
N TYR A 98 -7.66 17.62 0.61
CA TYR A 98 -6.23 17.28 0.61
C TYR A 98 -5.63 17.13 2.02
N GLN A 99 -6.46 16.92 3.05
CA GLN A 99 -6.01 16.80 4.43
C GLN A 99 -5.71 15.35 4.81
N ARG A 100 -4.85 15.19 5.82
CA ARG A 100 -4.67 13.96 6.59
C ARG A 100 -5.82 13.70 7.57
N GLY A 101 -5.80 12.52 8.21
CA GLY A 101 -6.60 12.23 9.40
C GLY A 101 -6.27 13.18 10.57
N PRO A 102 -7.05 13.17 11.66
CA PRO A 102 -7.01 14.20 12.70
C PRO A 102 -5.72 14.25 13.54
N GLU A 103 -5.11 13.11 13.87
CA GLU A 103 -3.97 13.04 14.77
C GLU A 103 -2.65 13.27 14.02
N LEU A 104 -1.88 14.30 14.44
CA LEU A 104 -0.68 14.72 13.73
C LEU A 104 0.38 13.61 13.64
N ARG A 105 0.63 12.92 14.75
CA ARG A 105 1.71 11.94 14.88
C ARG A 105 1.27 10.50 14.64
N ASN A 106 -0.04 10.25 14.50
CA ASN A 106 -0.49 8.92 14.15
C ASN A 106 -0.16 8.66 12.67
N ALA A 107 0.72 7.70 12.38
CA ALA A 107 1.12 7.41 11.01
C ALA A 107 -0.08 6.93 10.16
N ASP A 108 -1.05 6.22 10.76
CA ASP A 108 -2.30 5.84 10.09
C ASP A 108 -3.04 7.04 9.50
N ASP A 109 -3.11 8.14 10.27
CA ASP A 109 -3.76 9.36 9.83
C ASP A 109 -2.95 10.09 8.74
N GLN A 110 -1.64 9.85 8.67
CA GLN A 110 -0.76 10.40 7.64
C GLN A 110 -0.82 9.63 6.31
N ALA A 111 -1.20 8.35 6.33
CA ALA A 111 -1.11 7.44 5.18
C ALA A 111 -1.75 7.99 3.90
N ILE A 112 -2.90 8.65 4.01
CA ILE A 112 -3.60 9.22 2.84
C ILE A 112 -2.80 10.30 2.11
N LEU A 113 -1.82 10.91 2.76
CA LEU A 113 -0.93 11.89 2.13
C LEU A 113 -0.04 11.25 1.05
N GLN A 114 0.25 9.94 1.13
CA GLN A 114 0.98 9.23 0.08
C GLN A 114 0.24 9.34 -1.25
N THR A 115 -1.07 9.12 -1.23
CA THR A 115 -1.97 9.25 -2.38
C THR A 115 -1.88 10.63 -3.02
N TYR A 116 -1.92 11.71 -2.21
CA TYR A 116 -1.88 13.07 -2.75
C TYR A 116 -0.51 13.38 -3.35
N LEU A 117 0.57 12.98 -2.69
CA LEU A 117 1.92 13.18 -3.21
C LEU A 117 2.15 12.41 -4.51
N GLU A 118 1.59 11.22 -4.66
CA GLU A 118 1.60 10.51 -5.94
C GLU A 118 0.69 11.16 -6.98
N LEU A 119 -0.48 11.67 -6.59
CA LEU A 119 -1.39 12.38 -7.48
C LEU A 119 -0.71 13.60 -8.12
N TYR A 120 0.10 14.32 -7.35
CA TYR A 120 0.92 15.43 -7.83
C TYR A 120 1.87 15.04 -8.98
N GLU A 121 2.27 13.77 -9.08
CA GLU A 121 3.09 13.30 -10.19
C GLU A 121 2.36 13.45 -11.54
N PHE A 122 1.03 13.38 -11.54
CA PHE A 122 0.19 13.39 -12.74
C PHE A 122 -0.31 14.78 -13.15
N ASP A 123 -0.82 15.59 -12.21
CA ASP A 123 -1.48 16.87 -12.53
C ASP A 123 -0.77 18.11 -11.99
N LYS A 124 0.27 17.93 -11.18
CA LYS A 124 1.06 19.01 -10.56
C LYS A 124 0.23 19.97 -9.71
N ASN A 125 -0.90 19.52 -9.15
CA ASN A 125 -1.75 20.36 -8.31
C ASN A 125 -1.06 20.73 -6.98
N PRO A 126 -0.75 22.00 -6.71
CA PRO A 126 -0.01 22.38 -5.50
C PRO A 126 -0.77 22.13 -4.19
N GLU A 127 -2.10 21.95 -4.22
CA GLU A 127 -2.88 21.61 -3.02
C GLU A 127 -2.45 20.25 -2.42
N ASP A 128 -2.04 19.30 -3.26
CA ASP A 128 -1.62 17.96 -2.85
C ASP A 128 -0.41 17.97 -1.89
N LEU A 129 0.40 19.03 -1.97
CA LEU A 129 1.66 19.14 -1.22
C LEU A 129 1.51 19.80 0.15
N LYS A 130 0.45 20.60 0.35
CA LYS A 130 0.34 21.50 1.50
C LYS A 130 0.24 20.77 2.82
N ALA A 131 -0.68 19.80 2.90
CA ALA A 131 -0.91 19.05 4.13
C ALA A 131 0.29 18.17 4.50
N ALA A 132 0.96 17.59 3.49
CA ALA A 132 2.22 16.88 3.68
C ALA A 132 3.26 17.81 4.30
N LYS A 133 3.58 18.94 3.63
CA LYS A 133 4.56 19.90 4.14
C LYS A 133 4.31 20.30 5.60
N LEU A 134 3.09 20.72 5.91
CA LEU A 134 2.70 21.16 7.25
C LEU A 134 2.84 20.04 8.28
N THR A 135 2.43 18.82 7.92
CA THR A 135 2.55 17.65 8.79
C THR A 135 4.02 17.33 9.10
N LEU A 136 4.87 17.22 8.07
CA LEU A 136 6.27 16.88 8.24
C LEU A 136 7.05 17.96 9.00
N ASP A 137 6.84 19.23 8.65
CA ASP A 137 7.46 20.36 9.36
C ASP A 137 7.07 20.39 10.84
N SER A 138 5.79 20.12 11.16
CA SER A 138 5.31 20.10 12.54
C SER A 138 5.87 18.92 13.36
N ILE A 139 6.09 17.77 12.72
CA ILE A 139 6.70 16.61 13.37
C ILE A 139 8.18 16.88 13.67
N MET A 140 8.92 17.42 12.69
CA MET A 140 10.33 17.77 12.84
C MET A 140 10.58 18.86 13.90
N ALA A 141 9.64 19.78 14.09
CA ALA A 141 9.77 20.84 15.09
C ALA A 141 9.79 20.31 16.55
N VAL A 142 9.25 19.12 16.79
CA VAL A 142 9.22 18.48 18.12
C VAL A 142 9.59 17.00 17.96
N PRO A 143 10.86 16.66 17.72
CA PRO A 143 11.24 15.28 17.42
C PRO A 143 10.93 14.34 18.59
N LYS A 144 10.55 13.10 18.26
CA LYS A 144 10.44 11.98 19.20
C LYS A 144 11.23 10.80 18.65
N ASP A 145 11.51 9.85 19.53
CA ASP A 145 12.15 8.58 19.17
C ASP A 145 11.28 7.77 18.20
N GLY A 146 11.90 7.20 17.16
CA GLY A 146 11.23 6.39 16.16
C GLY A 146 10.58 5.12 16.71
N ALA A 147 11.10 4.52 17.79
CA ALA A 147 10.46 3.39 18.46
C ALA A 147 9.11 3.78 19.10
N LEU A 148 8.92 5.06 19.45
CA LEU A 148 7.64 5.59 19.95
C LEU A 148 6.71 5.99 18.80
N GLU A 149 7.24 6.62 17.75
CA GLU A 149 6.47 7.04 16.58
C GLU A 149 5.94 5.85 15.77
N TYR A 150 6.75 4.80 15.62
CA TYR A 150 6.44 3.61 14.84
C TYR A 150 6.60 2.34 15.70
N SER A 151 5.69 2.18 16.65
CA SER A 151 5.71 1.09 17.65
C SER A 151 5.11 -0.23 17.18
N TRP A 152 4.58 -0.31 15.95
CA TRP A 152 4.21 -1.56 15.29
C TRP A 152 4.56 -1.50 13.79
N SER A 153 4.71 -2.67 13.15
CA SER A 153 5.26 -2.80 11.79
C SER A 153 4.55 -1.99 10.72
N ASP A 154 3.23 -1.94 10.77
CA ASP A 154 2.39 -1.36 9.73
C ASP A 154 2.62 0.15 9.61
N LEU A 155 3.02 0.82 10.70
CA LEU A 155 3.37 2.24 10.69
C LEU A 155 4.59 2.54 9.81
N LEU A 156 5.45 1.55 9.56
CA LEU A 156 6.56 1.65 8.61
C LEU A 156 6.08 1.74 7.15
N PHE A 157 4.85 1.29 6.86
CA PHE A 157 4.21 1.54 5.57
C PHE A 157 3.47 2.89 5.57
N MET A 158 2.80 3.26 6.67
CA MET A 158 1.91 4.42 6.69
C MET A 158 2.64 5.77 6.68
N GLY A 159 3.67 5.93 7.51
CA GLY A 159 4.38 7.20 7.68
C GLY A 159 5.52 7.40 6.68
N PRO A 160 6.54 6.53 6.65
CA PRO A 160 7.79 6.77 5.93
C PRO A 160 7.67 7.15 4.45
N PRO A 161 6.78 6.57 3.64
CA PRO A 161 6.66 6.96 2.24
C PRO A 161 6.17 8.41 2.03
N VAL A 162 5.42 8.99 2.98
CA VAL A 162 5.01 10.41 2.92
C VAL A 162 6.25 11.31 2.92
N TRP A 163 7.23 11.01 3.77
CA TRP A 163 8.48 11.75 3.87
C TRP A 163 9.32 11.63 2.60
N SER A 164 9.51 10.40 2.11
CA SER A 164 10.36 10.16 0.94
C SER A 164 9.74 10.71 -0.35
N HIS A 165 8.43 10.60 -0.53
CA HIS A 165 7.72 11.24 -1.65
C HIS A 165 7.82 12.76 -1.58
N TYR A 166 7.58 13.36 -0.40
CA TYR A 166 7.66 14.80 -0.25
C TYR A 166 9.08 15.33 -0.50
N ALA A 167 10.11 14.65 0.00
CA ALA A 167 11.51 14.99 -0.25
C ALA A 167 11.86 14.92 -1.75
N LYS A 168 11.42 13.85 -2.44
CA LYS A 168 11.62 13.68 -3.88
C LYS A 168 10.99 14.82 -4.68
N ILE A 169 9.80 15.28 -4.29
CA ILE A 169 9.07 16.36 -4.96
C ILE A 169 9.69 17.73 -4.65
N SER A 170 9.89 18.04 -3.36
CA SER A 170 10.39 19.33 -2.87
C SER A 170 11.89 19.54 -3.11
N LYS A 171 12.64 18.46 -3.36
CA LYS A 171 14.12 18.46 -3.46
C LYS A 171 14.83 18.89 -2.17
N ASP A 172 14.16 18.82 -1.04
CA ASP A 172 14.73 19.15 0.27
C ASP A 172 15.10 17.87 1.02
N ILE A 173 16.41 17.63 1.17
CA ILE A 173 16.95 16.39 1.73
C ILE A 173 16.66 16.24 3.22
N LYS A 174 16.38 17.34 3.94
CA LYS A 174 16.17 17.30 5.39
C LYS A 174 15.03 16.36 5.81
N TYR A 175 14.01 16.20 4.96
CA TYR A 175 12.88 15.31 5.20
C TYR A 175 13.31 13.83 5.14
N LEU A 176 14.26 13.48 4.25
CA LEU A 176 14.84 12.13 4.20
C LEU A 176 15.80 11.90 5.36
N ASP A 177 16.68 12.85 5.68
CA ASP A 177 17.62 12.72 6.79
C ASP A 177 16.90 12.53 8.13
N PHE A 178 15.83 13.29 8.36
CA PHE A 178 14.98 13.12 9.53
C PHE A 178 14.33 11.73 9.54
N GLN A 179 13.70 11.34 8.43
CA GLN A 179 12.95 10.10 8.37
C GLN A 179 13.84 8.85 8.46
N ASP A 180 15.03 8.86 7.87
CA ASP A 180 15.96 7.73 7.89
C ASP A 180 16.32 7.35 9.34
N LYS A 181 16.64 8.37 10.16
CA LYS A 181 16.89 8.16 11.58
C LYS A 181 15.69 7.51 12.29
N ILE A 182 14.51 8.11 12.18
CA ILE A 182 13.28 7.63 12.84
C ILE A 182 12.92 6.20 12.35
N TYR A 183 13.09 5.92 11.06
CA TYR A 183 12.82 4.61 10.47
C TYR A 183 13.71 3.52 11.06
N TRP A 184 15.03 3.76 11.14
CA TRP A 184 15.96 2.77 11.67
C TRP A 184 15.84 2.57 13.18
N GLU A 185 15.47 3.59 13.95
CA GLU A 185 15.12 3.44 15.37
C GLU A 185 13.94 2.46 15.53
N ALA A 186 12.88 2.64 14.73
CA ALA A 186 11.72 1.77 14.74
C ALA A 186 12.04 0.33 14.27
N VAL A 187 12.75 0.18 13.15
CA VAL A 187 13.13 -1.15 12.64
C VAL A 187 13.98 -1.91 13.65
N ASN A 188 14.94 -1.25 14.32
CA ASN A 188 15.74 -1.90 15.33
C ASN A 188 14.92 -2.36 16.55
N ASN A 189 13.82 -1.67 16.87
CA ASN A 189 12.91 -2.04 17.95
C ASN A 189 11.95 -3.18 17.57
N LEU A 190 11.56 -3.27 16.30
CA LEU A 190 10.52 -4.21 15.82
C LEU A 190 11.08 -5.50 15.20
N LEU A 191 12.27 -5.43 14.61
CA LEU A 191 12.85 -6.55 13.87
C LEU A 191 13.30 -7.64 14.84
N ASN A 192 12.71 -8.84 14.71
CA ASN A 192 13.31 -10.03 15.28
C ASN A 192 14.56 -10.40 14.49
N LYS A 193 15.71 -10.51 15.17
CA LYS A 193 17.03 -10.81 14.58
C LYS A 193 17.41 -12.28 14.66
N ASP A 194 16.56 -13.09 15.31
CA ASP A 194 16.67 -14.55 15.43
C ASP A 194 15.74 -15.26 14.44
#